data_AF-B4WUI6-F1
#
_entry.id   AF-B4WUI6-F1
#
_cell.length_a   1.000
_cell.length_b   1.000
_cell.length_c   1.000
_cell.angle_alpha   90.00
_cell.angle_beta   90.00
_cell.angle_gamma   90.00
#
_symmetry.space_group_name_H-M   'P 1'
#
loop_
_entity.id
_entity.type
_entity.pdbx_description
1 polymer ?
#
loop_
_entity_poly.entity_id
_entity_poly.type
_entity_poly.pdbx_seq_one_letter_code
_entity_poly.pdbx_strand_id
1 'polypeptide(L)'
;MFQAEISQQLAQDRQTQSLEGQAITRLQDNRSKKAEEVNTARQQWQSDNKAAIDEATGEVGTGLRGTGDIYMLKRDTADQSLAALREREAELEQIDQKIAVQEAKLQALTQDILSGQASLLEQLGALSNLAANNATLALAIHTITLLFITLEITPVLVKLMSRPGPYDILLLAEQGQVEKSSELEVLEAQEEREEAFLLRRQLREGQSNKTLTLIREVIDTEFSEAMQKMLLRPEYARAFNQVMDVLQQNVVTTLAAEANRVNVYNATDVKKTLQKTHLDFAQQKAKQQVQQQWQEAKLDELRQMTRKMNEMEVKVFQDNLPTNDDETTPKAA
;
A
#
# COMPACT_ATOMS: atom_id res chain seq x y z
N MET A 1 -22.63 53.30 17.64
CA MET A 1 -21.90 53.38 18.93
C MET A 1 -20.46 52.92 18.70
N PHE A 2 -20.20 51.60 18.60
CA PHE A 2 -18.86 51.00 18.48
C PHE A 2 -17.84 51.72 17.54
N GLN A 3 -18.21 52.04 16.29
CA GLN A 3 -17.31 52.76 15.37
C GLN A 3 -16.92 54.17 15.84
N ALA A 4 -17.82 54.89 16.51
CA ALA A 4 -17.54 56.22 17.03
C ALA A 4 -16.53 56.15 18.19
N GLU A 5 -16.70 55.16 19.06
CA GLU A 5 -15.85 54.90 20.23
C GLU A 5 -14.43 54.49 19.82
N ILE A 6 -14.30 53.60 18.83
CA ILE A 6 -13.00 53.28 18.20
C ILE A 6 -12.35 54.52 17.57
N SER A 7 -13.12 55.35 16.85
CA SER A 7 -12.57 56.56 16.23
C SER A 7 -12.10 57.60 17.26
N GLN A 8 -12.78 57.66 18.41
CA GLN A 8 -12.42 58.53 19.53
C GLN A 8 -11.15 58.04 20.23
N GLN A 9 -11.03 56.73 20.48
CA GLN A 9 -9.82 56.14 21.06
C GLN A 9 -8.60 56.36 20.15
N LEU A 10 -8.71 56.03 18.85
CA LEU A 10 -7.63 56.27 17.87
C LEU A 10 -7.24 57.75 17.74
N ALA A 11 -8.19 58.68 17.94
CA ALA A 11 -7.88 60.11 17.96
C ALA A 11 -7.10 60.52 19.23
N GLN A 12 -7.46 59.99 20.40
CA GLN A 12 -6.74 60.21 21.66
C GLN A 12 -5.33 59.61 21.62
N ASP A 13 -5.16 58.40 21.07
CA ASP A 13 -3.87 57.73 20.97
C ASP A 13 -2.92 58.48 20.02
N ARG A 14 -3.42 58.93 18.86
CA ARG A 14 -2.67 59.81 17.92
C ARG A 14 -2.31 61.16 18.53
N GLN A 15 -3.23 61.76 19.30
CA GLN A 15 -2.95 63.00 20.03
C GLN A 15 -1.84 62.78 21.07
N THR A 16 -1.87 61.66 21.79
CA THR A 16 -0.83 61.29 22.76
C THR A 16 0.52 61.11 22.06
N GLN A 17 0.61 60.32 20.98
CA GLN A 17 1.84 60.19 20.19
C GLN A 17 2.40 61.54 19.71
N SER A 18 1.53 62.45 19.26
CA SER A 18 1.93 63.81 18.84
C SER A 18 2.53 64.63 20.00
N LEU A 19 1.91 64.58 21.18
CA LEU A 19 2.41 65.28 22.38
C LEU A 19 3.74 64.70 22.87
N GLU A 20 3.87 63.38 22.92
CA GLU A 20 5.11 62.70 23.32
C GLU A 20 6.25 62.99 22.33
N GLY A 21 5.96 63.00 21.01
CA GLY A 21 6.91 63.38 19.97
C GLY A 21 7.36 64.84 20.08
N GLN A 22 6.44 65.79 20.32
CA GLN A 22 6.78 67.19 20.57
C GLN A 22 7.66 67.37 21.83
N ALA A 23 7.44 66.56 22.87
CA ALA A 23 8.28 66.57 24.07
C ALA A 23 9.71 66.09 23.77
N ILE A 24 9.88 65.06 22.93
CA ILE A 24 11.20 64.60 22.47
C ILE A 24 11.92 65.72 21.70
N THR A 25 11.25 66.39 20.75
CA THR A 25 11.85 67.52 20.01
C THR A 25 12.33 68.63 20.95
N ARG A 26 11.51 69.02 21.94
CA ARG A 26 11.91 70.04 22.95
C ARG A 26 13.10 69.61 23.80
N LEU A 27 13.21 68.31 24.13
CA LEU A 27 14.36 67.77 24.84
C LEU A 27 15.61 67.74 23.96
N GLN A 28 15.48 67.42 22.67
CA GLN A 28 16.58 67.48 21.70
C GLN A 28 17.08 68.93 21.47
N ASP A 29 16.18 69.91 21.41
CA ASP A 29 16.52 71.35 21.36
C ASP A 29 17.21 71.85 22.64
N ASN A 30 16.87 71.27 23.80
CA ASN A 30 17.55 71.57 25.06
C ASN A 30 18.93 70.90 25.10
N ARG A 31 19.03 69.66 24.61
CA ARG A 31 20.28 68.90 24.49
C ARG A 31 21.29 69.61 23.61
N SER A 32 20.89 70.14 22.44
CA SER A 32 21.80 70.83 21.53
C SER A 32 22.41 72.07 22.18
N LYS A 33 21.58 72.93 22.78
CA LYS A 33 22.04 74.09 23.57
C LYS A 33 22.97 73.69 24.71
N LYS A 34 22.63 72.61 25.44
CA LYS A 34 23.47 72.14 26.55
C LYS A 34 24.81 71.56 26.07
N ALA A 35 24.83 70.91 24.91
CA ALA A 35 26.06 70.44 24.28
C ALA A 35 26.96 71.61 23.81
N GLU A 36 26.38 72.73 23.36
CA GLU A 36 27.12 73.97 23.06
C GLU A 36 27.71 74.59 24.33
N GLU A 37 26.96 74.63 25.44
CA GLU A 37 27.48 75.06 26.76
C GLU A 37 28.63 74.17 27.24
N VAL A 38 28.50 72.84 27.12
CA VAL A 38 29.56 71.87 27.46
C VAL A 38 30.81 72.09 26.60
N ASN A 39 30.65 72.29 25.29
CA ASN A 39 31.77 72.54 24.39
C ASN A 39 32.49 73.85 24.74
N THR A 40 31.73 74.91 25.07
CA THR A 40 32.28 76.19 25.51
C THR A 40 33.04 76.07 26.83
N ALA A 41 32.47 75.38 27.82
CA ALA A 41 33.13 75.10 29.10
C ALA A 41 34.39 74.23 28.93
N ARG A 42 34.39 73.30 27.97
CA ARG A 42 35.54 72.45 27.64
C ARG A 42 36.68 73.26 27.02
N GLN A 43 36.36 74.19 26.11
CA GLN A 43 37.35 75.11 25.54
C GLN A 43 37.94 76.03 26.61
N GLN A 44 37.12 76.54 27.53
CA GLN A 44 37.61 77.33 28.66
C GLN A 44 38.56 76.52 29.55
N TRP A 45 38.16 75.31 29.97
CA TRP A 45 39.03 74.42 30.75
C TRP A 45 40.34 74.08 30.03
N GLN A 46 40.29 73.80 28.72
CA GLN A 46 41.51 73.55 27.92
C GLN A 46 42.42 74.78 27.90
N SER A 47 41.86 75.99 27.80
CA SER A 47 42.60 77.24 27.86
C SER A 47 43.23 77.47 29.24
N ASP A 48 42.48 77.30 30.32
CA ASP A 48 42.96 77.52 31.71
C ASP A 48 44.04 76.49 32.07
N ASN A 49 43.81 75.22 31.77
CA ASN A 49 44.76 74.14 32.02
C ASN A 49 46.03 74.31 31.17
N LYS A 50 45.92 74.77 29.92
CA LYS A 50 47.10 75.17 29.14
C LYS A 50 47.84 76.35 29.77
N ALA A 51 47.13 77.41 30.17
CA ALA A 51 47.75 78.57 30.80
C ALA A 51 48.47 78.26 32.12
N ALA A 52 48.03 77.21 32.85
CA ALA A 52 48.74 76.66 34.01
C ALA A 52 50.00 75.87 33.59
N ILE A 53 49.92 75.04 32.55
CA ILE A 53 51.07 74.28 32.03
C ILE A 53 52.14 75.22 31.47
N ASP A 54 51.77 76.21 30.66
CA ASP A 54 52.68 77.17 30.01
C ASP A 54 53.45 78.03 31.05
N GLU A 55 52.84 78.29 32.22
CA GLU A 55 53.50 78.94 33.36
C GLU A 55 54.50 77.99 34.04
N ALA A 56 54.15 76.72 34.25
CA ALA A 56 55.05 75.72 34.83
C ALA A 56 56.28 75.45 33.95
N THR A 57 56.11 75.41 32.63
CA THR A 57 57.20 75.24 31.65
C THR A 57 58.03 76.51 31.44
N GLY A 58 57.56 77.66 31.95
CA GLY A 58 58.21 78.96 31.80
C GLY A 58 58.28 79.46 30.36
N GLU A 59 57.45 78.94 29.46
CA GLU A 59 57.41 79.34 28.04
C GLU A 59 56.58 80.60 27.81
N VAL A 60 55.63 80.89 28.72
CA VAL A 60 54.77 82.08 28.70
C VAL A 60 54.57 82.57 30.15
N GLY A 61 54.16 83.83 30.34
CA GLY A 61 53.84 84.36 31.67
C GLY A 61 55.03 85.01 32.36
N THR A 62 55.34 84.60 33.59
CA THR A 62 56.48 85.16 34.36
C THR A 62 57.86 84.79 33.79
N GLY A 63 57.93 83.78 32.90
CA GLY A 63 59.18 83.28 32.34
C GLY A 63 60.04 82.47 33.33
N LEU A 64 59.53 82.21 34.54
CA LEU A 64 60.20 81.42 35.56
C LEU A 64 59.62 79.99 35.57
N ARG A 65 60.49 78.99 35.42
CA ARG A 65 60.10 77.58 35.50
C ARG A 65 59.77 77.18 36.93
N GLY A 66 58.58 76.61 37.16
CA GLY A 66 58.26 75.89 38.39
C GLY A 66 56.86 76.11 38.96
N THR A 67 56.62 75.44 40.08
CA THR A 67 55.34 75.34 40.80
C THR A 67 55.11 76.49 41.80
N GLY A 68 55.36 77.73 41.39
CA GLY A 68 55.20 78.92 42.26
C GLY A 68 53.74 79.34 42.49
N ASP A 69 53.52 80.38 43.31
CA ASP A 69 52.19 80.87 43.71
C ASP A 69 51.28 81.22 42.51
N ILE A 70 51.84 81.80 41.44
CA ILE A 70 51.11 82.12 40.21
C ILE A 70 50.67 80.86 39.46
N TYR A 71 51.51 79.80 39.45
CA TYR A 71 51.11 78.49 38.92
C TYR A 71 49.97 77.90 39.75
N MET A 72 50.04 77.97 41.09
CA MET A 72 48.97 77.48 41.96
C MET A 72 47.64 78.19 41.67
N LEU A 73 47.63 79.52 41.57
CA LEU A 73 46.41 80.28 41.25
C LEU A 73 45.81 79.90 39.88
N LYS A 74 46.65 79.70 38.85
CA LYS A 74 46.22 79.22 37.54
C LYS A 74 45.71 77.78 37.59
N ARG A 75 46.34 76.93 38.40
CA ARG A 75 45.93 75.55 38.62
C ARG A 75 44.57 75.47 39.31
N ASP A 76 44.36 76.25 40.37
CA ASP A 76 43.08 76.36 41.06
C ASP A 76 41.98 76.86 40.12
N THR A 77 42.29 77.81 39.22
CA THR A 77 41.37 78.29 38.17
C THR A 77 41.00 77.17 37.20
N ALA A 78 41.98 76.37 36.74
CA ALA A 78 41.76 75.23 35.86
C ALA A 78 40.97 74.09 36.55
N ASP A 79 41.18 73.87 37.85
CA ASP A 79 40.42 72.88 38.62
C ASP A 79 38.97 73.35 38.90
N GLN A 80 38.74 74.66 39.04
CA GLN A 80 37.40 75.27 39.07
C GLN A 80 36.66 75.14 37.72
N SER A 81 37.32 75.43 36.59
CA SER A 81 36.69 75.27 35.28
C SER A 81 36.47 73.80 34.90
N LEU A 82 37.31 72.88 35.41
CA LEU A 82 37.06 71.43 35.32
C LEU A 82 35.81 71.01 36.11
N ALA A 83 35.59 71.55 37.31
CA ALA A 83 34.37 71.27 38.09
C ALA A 83 33.12 71.76 37.35
N ALA A 84 33.15 72.99 36.82
CA ALA A 84 32.06 73.57 36.06
C ALA A 84 31.83 72.91 34.69
N LEU A 85 32.83 72.24 34.12
CA LEU A 85 32.67 71.37 32.95
C LEU A 85 31.92 70.08 33.33
N ARG A 86 32.37 69.40 34.39
CA ARG A 86 31.76 68.13 34.86
C ARG A 86 30.30 68.29 35.27
N GLU A 87 29.95 69.40 35.90
CA GLU A 87 28.56 69.74 36.25
C GLU A 87 27.68 69.78 34.98
N ARG A 88 28.11 70.52 33.95
CA ARG A 88 27.37 70.60 32.68
C ARG A 88 27.33 69.27 31.92
N GLU A 89 28.39 68.46 31.99
CA GLU A 89 28.41 67.12 31.39
C GLU A 89 27.40 66.18 32.09
N ALA A 90 27.27 66.25 33.42
CA ALA A 90 26.27 65.51 34.17
C ALA A 90 24.83 65.99 33.89
N GLU A 91 24.61 67.30 33.72
CA GLU A 91 23.32 67.84 33.29
C GLU A 91 22.93 67.40 31.87
N LEU A 92 23.91 67.33 30.95
CA LEU A 92 23.70 66.80 29.60
C LEU A 92 23.34 65.32 29.63
N GLU A 93 24.01 64.51 30.46
CA GLU A 93 23.68 63.09 30.64
C GLU A 93 22.25 62.90 31.18
N GLN A 94 21.80 63.73 32.12
CA GLN A 94 20.41 63.70 32.59
C GLN A 94 19.40 64.06 31.50
N ILE A 95 19.75 64.91 30.53
CA ILE A 95 18.90 65.20 29.37
C ILE A 95 18.85 63.98 28.44
N ASP A 96 19.98 63.33 28.17
CA ASP A 96 20.05 62.12 27.35
C ASP A 96 19.25 60.96 27.96
N GLN A 97 19.32 60.78 29.29
CA GLN A 97 18.48 59.82 30.02
C GLN A 97 16.98 60.14 29.89
N LYS A 98 16.58 61.43 29.98
CA LYS A 98 15.18 61.86 29.79
C LYS A 98 14.70 61.60 28.37
N ILE A 99 15.54 61.83 27.35
CA ILE A 99 15.23 61.51 25.95
C ILE A 99 15.01 60.00 25.80
N ALA A 100 15.91 59.16 26.30
CA ALA A 100 15.78 57.70 26.19
C ALA A 100 14.51 57.15 26.84
N VAL A 101 14.13 57.65 28.03
CA VAL A 101 12.86 57.29 28.70
C VAL A 101 11.64 57.70 27.86
N GLN A 102 11.69 58.89 27.26
CA GLN A 102 10.59 59.44 26.46
C GLN A 102 10.45 58.71 25.11
N GLU A 103 11.56 58.34 24.48
CA GLU A 103 11.59 57.52 23.26
C GLU A 103 11.07 56.09 23.53
N ALA A 104 11.47 55.45 24.64
CA ALA A 104 10.94 54.15 25.04
C ALA A 104 9.41 54.19 25.25
N LYS A 105 8.89 55.27 25.85
CA LYS A 105 7.45 55.48 26.04
C LYS A 105 6.71 55.66 24.71
N LEU A 106 7.29 56.41 23.75
CA LEU A 106 6.74 56.55 22.40
C LEU A 106 6.72 55.21 21.64
N GLN A 107 7.77 54.40 21.79
CA GLN A 107 7.85 53.06 21.19
C GLN A 107 6.77 52.12 21.78
N ALA A 108 6.59 52.11 23.10
CA ALA A 108 5.54 51.33 23.76
C ALA A 108 4.14 51.71 23.27
N LEU A 109 3.80 53.01 23.24
CA LEU A 109 2.53 53.51 22.68
C LEU A 109 2.33 53.07 21.21
N THR A 110 3.40 53.05 20.42
CA THR A 110 3.33 52.64 19.01
C THR A 110 3.14 51.13 18.87
N GLN A 111 3.77 50.32 19.73
CA GLN A 111 3.54 48.87 19.80
C GLN A 111 2.12 48.53 20.25
N ASP A 112 1.57 49.22 21.25
CA ASP A 112 0.20 49.02 21.69
C ASP A 112 -0.81 49.28 20.56
N ILE A 113 -0.66 50.40 19.82
CA ILE A 113 -1.52 50.73 18.67
C ILE A 113 -1.39 49.69 17.54
N LEU A 114 -0.18 49.20 17.27
CA LEU A 114 0.04 48.14 16.27
C LEU A 114 -0.55 46.79 16.73
N SER A 115 -0.49 46.48 18.03
CA SER A 115 -1.10 45.28 18.61
C SER A 115 -2.64 45.34 18.58
N GLY A 116 -3.22 46.54 18.72
CA GLY A 116 -4.64 46.79 18.46
C GLY A 116 -5.04 46.65 16.98
N GLN A 117 -4.06 46.64 16.06
CA GLN A 117 -4.22 46.33 14.64
C GLN A 117 -3.66 44.95 14.26
N ALA A 118 -3.33 44.10 15.25
CA ALA A 118 -2.87 42.75 15.01
C ALA A 118 -3.84 42.01 14.09
N SER A 119 -3.31 41.26 13.13
CA SER A 119 -4.13 40.47 12.22
C SER A 119 -5.02 39.49 12.99
N LEU A 120 -6.14 39.10 12.39
CA LEU A 120 -7.08 38.18 13.04
C LEU A 120 -6.38 36.87 13.49
N LEU A 121 -5.35 36.42 12.75
CA LEU A 121 -4.51 35.28 13.13
C LEU A 121 -3.65 35.54 14.36
N GLU A 122 -3.05 36.73 14.50
CA GLU A 122 -2.25 37.09 15.67
C GLU A 122 -3.12 37.24 16.92
N GLN A 123 -4.31 37.82 16.78
CA GLN A 123 -5.31 37.88 17.86
C GLN A 123 -5.76 36.47 18.29
N LEU A 124 -6.06 35.58 17.34
CA LEU A 124 -6.37 34.17 17.63
C LEU A 124 -5.18 33.43 18.26
N GLY A 125 -3.95 33.69 17.81
CA GLY A 125 -2.73 33.11 18.38
C GLY A 125 -2.49 33.56 19.82
N ALA A 126 -2.64 34.86 20.11
CA ALA A 126 -2.56 35.40 21.45
C ALA A 126 -3.66 34.86 22.37
N LEU A 127 -4.90 34.76 21.87
CA LEU A 127 -6.04 34.19 22.60
C LEU A 127 -5.84 32.70 22.91
N SER A 128 -5.28 31.93 21.97
CA SER A 128 -4.89 30.52 22.14
C SER A 128 -3.79 30.36 23.21
N ASN A 129 -2.75 31.19 23.15
CA ASN A 129 -1.68 31.20 24.15
C ASN A 129 -2.18 31.59 25.55
N LEU A 130 -3.12 32.53 25.65
CA LEU A 130 -3.72 32.94 26.92
C LEU A 130 -4.61 31.84 27.51
N ALA A 131 -5.33 31.10 26.65
CA ALA A 131 -6.14 29.95 27.05
C ALA A 131 -5.33 28.76 27.57
N ALA A 132 -4.09 28.56 27.10
CA ALA A 132 -3.20 27.52 27.63
C ALA A 132 -2.99 27.64 29.16
N ASN A 133 -3.09 28.85 29.71
CA ASN A 133 -2.94 29.13 31.14
C ASN A 133 -4.29 29.29 31.89
N ASN A 134 -5.44 29.17 31.21
CA ASN A 134 -6.75 29.39 31.82
C ASN A 134 -7.81 28.43 31.23
N ALA A 135 -8.17 27.40 32.00
CA ALA A 135 -9.11 26.36 31.59
C ALA A 135 -10.50 26.89 31.21
N THR A 136 -10.99 27.95 31.87
CA THR A 136 -12.28 28.58 31.56
C THR A 136 -12.23 29.28 30.19
N LEU A 137 -11.14 29.98 29.91
CA LEU A 137 -10.93 30.63 28.60
C LEU A 137 -10.75 29.59 27.49
N ALA A 138 -10.00 28.51 27.75
CA ALA A 138 -9.85 27.40 26.81
C ALA A 138 -11.21 26.77 26.45
N LEU A 139 -12.07 26.52 27.44
CA LEU A 139 -13.42 25.98 27.22
C LEU A 139 -14.30 26.95 26.40
N ALA A 140 -14.21 28.26 26.66
CA ALA A 140 -14.94 29.27 25.91
C ALA A 140 -14.52 29.32 24.43
N ILE A 141 -13.21 29.32 24.15
CA ILE A 141 -12.70 29.23 22.77
C ILE A 141 -13.19 27.95 22.10
N HIS A 142 -13.05 26.79 22.75
CA HIS A 142 -13.46 25.51 22.19
C HIS A 142 -14.97 25.48 21.85
N THR A 143 -15.79 26.11 22.67
CA THR A 143 -17.24 26.24 22.46
C THR A 143 -17.55 27.14 21.26
N ILE A 144 -16.83 28.26 21.09
CA ILE A 144 -16.96 29.14 19.92
C ILE A 144 -16.51 28.42 18.64
N THR A 145 -15.40 27.67 18.68
CA THR A 145 -14.94 26.85 17.54
C THR A 145 -15.96 25.78 17.16
N LEU A 146 -16.53 25.07 18.14
CA LEU A 146 -17.59 24.07 17.90
C LEU A 146 -18.89 24.70 17.36
N LEU A 147 -19.23 25.93 17.78
CA LEU A 147 -20.35 26.68 17.23
C LEU A 147 -20.15 26.98 15.73
N PHE A 148 -18.96 27.44 15.33
CA PHE A 148 -18.65 27.65 13.91
C PHE A 148 -18.69 26.35 13.11
N ILE A 149 -18.07 25.27 13.60
CA ILE A 149 -18.12 23.94 12.96
C ILE A 149 -19.58 23.48 12.78
N THR A 150 -20.41 23.65 13.81
CA THR A 150 -21.84 23.29 13.75
C THR A 150 -22.58 24.14 12.71
N LEU A 151 -22.30 25.46 12.65
CA LEU A 151 -22.93 26.38 11.70
C LEU A 151 -22.53 26.07 10.25
N GLU A 152 -21.27 25.75 9.97
CA GLU A 152 -20.78 25.35 8.64
C GLU A 152 -21.32 23.98 8.19
N ILE A 153 -21.49 23.03 9.12
CA ILE A 153 -22.07 21.71 8.83
C ILE A 153 -23.60 21.78 8.69
N THR A 154 -24.26 22.80 9.27
CA THR A 154 -25.73 22.94 9.24
C THR A 154 -26.31 22.99 7.82
N PRO A 155 -25.80 23.78 6.85
CA PRO A 155 -26.23 23.73 5.45
C PRO A 155 -26.17 22.33 4.83
N VAL A 156 -25.13 21.56 5.14
CA VAL A 156 -24.96 20.17 4.64
C VAL A 156 -26.00 19.25 5.27
N LEU A 157 -26.20 19.32 6.59
CA LEU A 157 -27.24 18.55 7.29
C LEU A 157 -28.65 18.90 6.80
N VAL A 158 -28.94 20.18 6.56
CA VAL A 158 -30.22 20.63 5.98
C VAL A 158 -30.39 20.08 4.56
N LYS A 159 -29.34 20.09 3.72
CA LYS A 159 -29.40 19.51 2.38
C LYS A 159 -29.62 17.99 2.41
N LEU A 160 -28.99 17.27 3.35
CA LEU A 160 -29.15 15.81 3.52
C LEU A 160 -30.52 15.41 4.11
N MET A 161 -31.10 16.22 5.00
CA MET A 161 -32.45 15.98 5.54
C MET A 161 -33.57 16.51 4.64
N SER A 162 -33.25 17.36 3.66
CA SER A 162 -34.23 17.84 2.68
C SER A 162 -34.66 16.72 1.72
N ARG A 163 -35.92 16.76 1.27
CA ARG A 163 -36.40 15.87 0.20
C ARG A 163 -35.62 16.12 -1.09
N PRO A 164 -35.39 15.08 -1.93
CA PRO A 164 -34.77 15.24 -3.24
C PRO A 164 -35.47 16.34 -4.05
N GLY A 165 -34.69 17.30 -4.55
CA GLY A 165 -35.18 18.38 -5.36
C GLY A 165 -35.51 17.93 -6.79
N PRO A 166 -36.17 18.79 -7.60
CA PRO A 166 -36.46 18.49 -9.00
C PRO A 166 -35.20 18.12 -9.82
N TYR A 167 -34.06 18.72 -9.49
CA TYR A 167 -32.77 18.39 -10.11
C TYR A 167 -32.27 16.99 -9.74
N ASP A 168 -32.39 16.61 -8.47
CA ASP A 168 -31.98 15.29 -7.97
C ASP A 168 -32.81 14.17 -8.64
N ILE A 169 -34.09 14.44 -8.94
CA ILE A 169 -35.00 13.54 -9.68
C ILE A 169 -34.59 13.41 -11.16
N LEU A 170 -34.21 14.52 -11.81
CA LEU A 170 -33.74 14.50 -13.20
C LEU A 170 -32.43 13.71 -13.34
N LEU A 171 -31.49 13.90 -12.40
CA LEU A 171 -30.23 13.16 -12.36
C LEU A 171 -30.46 11.64 -12.18
N LEU A 172 -31.36 11.25 -11.28
CA LEU A 172 -31.77 9.84 -11.11
C LEU A 172 -32.39 9.25 -12.38
N ALA A 173 -33.17 10.03 -13.14
CA ALA A 173 -33.78 9.58 -14.39
C ALA A 173 -32.76 9.41 -15.52
N GLU A 174 -31.68 10.19 -15.52
CA GLU A 174 -30.55 10.07 -16.46
C GLU A 174 -29.67 8.86 -16.09
N GLN A 175 -29.27 8.73 -14.82
CA GLN A 175 -28.49 7.59 -14.32
C GLN A 175 -29.22 6.26 -14.56
N GLY A 176 -30.51 6.18 -14.25
CA GLY A 176 -31.32 4.99 -14.49
C GLY A 176 -31.61 4.67 -15.97
N GLN A 177 -31.28 5.56 -16.91
CA GLN A 177 -31.25 5.24 -18.34
C GLN A 177 -29.90 4.61 -18.72
N VAL A 178 -28.79 5.17 -18.23
CA VAL A 178 -27.43 4.66 -18.48
C VAL A 178 -27.25 3.25 -17.91
N GLU A 179 -27.73 2.99 -16.69
CA GLU A 179 -27.70 1.67 -16.07
C GLU A 179 -28.44 0.63 -16.94
N LYS A 180 -29.66 0.95 -17.41
CA LYS A 180 -30.44 0.06 -18.26
C LYS A 180 -29.78 -0.25 -19.60
N SER A 181 -29.16 0.73 -20.26
CA SER A 181 -28.38 0.46 -21.48
C SER A 181 -27.20 -0.48 -21.19
N SER A 182 -26.49 -0.29 -20.08
CA SER A 182 -25.36 -1.15 -19.72
C SER A 182 -25.77 -2.58 -19.32
N GLU A 183 -26.95 -2.74 -18.71
CA GLU A 183 -27.51 -4.06 -18.37
C GLU A 183 -27.94 -4.83 -19.63
N LEU A 184 -28.56 -4.15 -20.60
CA LEU A 184 -28.94 -4.74 -21.89
C LEU A 184 -27.70 -5.19 -22.69
N GLU A 185 -26.67 -4.35 -22.81
CA GLU A 185 -25.41 -4.71 -23.47
C GLU A 185 -24.73 -5.94 -22.84
N VAL A 186 -24.81 -6.10 -21.51
CA VAL A 186 -24.25 -7.25 -20.80
C VAL A 186 -25.08 -8.52 -21.02
N LEU A 187 -26.40 -8.42 -21.14
CA LEU A 187 -27.28 -9.56 -21.42
C LEU A 187 -27.09 -10.06 -22.86
N GLU A 188 -27.09 -9.17 -23.85
CA GLU A 188 -26.83 -9.51 -25.26
C GLU A 188 -25.45 -10.21 -25.42
N ALA A 189 -24.42 -9.68 -24.76
CA ALA A 189 -23.08 -10.28 -24.74
C ALA A 189 -22.98 -11.62 -23.98
N GLN A 190 -23.97 -11.99 -23.16
CA GLN A 190 -24.08 -13.32 -22.55
C GLN A 190 -24.77 -14.31 -23.48
N GLU A 191 -25.89 -13.92 -24.11
CA GLU A 191 -26.61 -14.77 -25.07
C GLU A 191 -25.70 -15.19 -26.25
N GLU A 192 -24.96 -14.25 -26.85
CA GLU A 192 -23.99 -14.57 -27.91
C GLU A 192 -22.92 -15.60 -27.48
N ARG A 193 -22.50 -15.56 -26.21
CA ARG A 193 -21.51 -16.49 -25.65
C ARG A 193 -22.11 -17.88 -25.44
N GLU A 194 -23.35 -17.97 -25.02
CA GLU A 194 -24.06 -19.24 -24.87
C GLU A 194 -24.29 -19.91 -26.22
N GLU A 195 -24.76 -19.16 -27.24
CA GLU A 195 -24.90 -19.69 -28.61
C GLU A 195 -23.56 -20.19 -29.17
N ALA A 196 -22.49 -19.40 -29.03
CA ALA A 196 -21.15 -19.78 -29.48
C ALA A 196 -20.61 -21.01 -28.72
N PHE A 197 -20.96 -21.18 -27.44
CA PHE A 197 -20.62 -22.35 -26.65
C PHE A 197 -21.37 -23.62 -27.12
N LEU A 198 -22.69 -23.51 -27.34
CA LEU A 198 -23.53 -24.60 -27.83
C LEU A 198 -23.08 -25.09 -29.21
N LEU A 199 -22.78 -24.17 -30.13
CA LEU A 199 -22.25 -24.50 -31.46
C LEU A 199 -20.91 -25.26 -31.37
N ARG A 200 -19.97 -24.79 -30.54
CA ARG A 200 -18.68 -25.47 -30.32
C ARG A 200 -18.85 -26.86 -29.72
N ARG A 201 -19.84 -27.07 -28.85
CA ARG A 201 -20.16 -28.39 -28.27
C ARG A 201 -20.66 -29.36 -29.35
N GLN A 202 -21.63 -28.94 -30.17
CA GLN A 202 -22.17 -29.79 -31.26
C GLN A 202 -21.08 -30.23 -32.25
N LEU A 203 -20.19 -29.30 -32.63
CA LEU A 203 -19.05 -29.61 -33.51
C LEU A 203 -18.11 -30.67 -32.90
N ARG A 204 -17.85 -30.61 -31.59
CA ARG A 204 -17.02 -31.59 -30.87
C ARG A 204 -17.66 -32.97 -30.83
N GLU A 205 -18.95 -33.05 -30.50
CA GLU A 205 -19.71 -34.31 -30.48
C GLU A 205 -19.75 -34.95 -31.88
N GLY A 206 -19.96 -34.15 -32.93
CA GLY A 206 -19.92 -34.61 -34.32
C GLY A 206 -18.55 -35.14 -34.79
N GLN A 207 -17.44 -34.58 -34.30
CA GLN A 207 -16.09 -35.10 -34.61
C GLN A 207 -15.80 -36.41 -33.85
N SER A 208 -16.23 -36.52 -32.59
CA SER A 208 -16.09 -37.75 -31.79
C SER A 208 -16.80 -38.95 -32.43
N ASN A 209 -18.02 -38.75 -32.94
CA ASN A 209 -18.76 -39.82 -33.61
C ASN A 209 -18.09 -40.29 -34.91
N LYS A 210 -17.44 -39.37 -35.66
CA LYS A 210 -16.67 -39.72 -36.86
C LYS A 210 -15.42 -40.53 -36.51
N THR A 211 -14.66 -40.15 -35.49
CA THR A 211 -13.47 -40.91 -35.09
C THR A 211 -13.81 -42.29 -34.52
N LEU A 212 -14.88 -42.43 -33.72
CA LEU A 212 -15.36 -43.73 -33.25
C LEU A 212 -15.78 -44.66 -34.41
N THR A 213 -16.44 -44.13 -35.45
CA THR A 213 -16.83 -44.90 -36.63
C THR A 213 -15.60 -45.45 -37.38
N LEU A 214 -14.59 -44.60 -37.57
CA LEU A 214 -13.33 -44.99 -38.23
C LEU A 214 -12.53 -46.02 -37.42
N ILE A 215 -12.49 -45.90 -36.09
CA ILE A 215 -11.87 -46.89 -35.21
C ILE A 215 -12.55 -48.25 -35.38
N ARG A 216 -13.90 -48.27 -35.40
CA ARG A 216 -14.67 -49.50 -35.62
C ARG A 216 -14.39 -50.14 -36.98
N GLU A 217 -14.39 -49.35 -38.05
CA GLU A 217 -14.12 -49.83 -39.42
C GLU A 217 -12.72 -50.46 -39.56
N VAL A 218 -11.70 -49.85 -38.92
CA VAL A 218 -10.33 -50.40 -38.89
C VAL A 218 -10.26 -51.71 -38.10
N ILE A 219 -10.94 -51.79 -36.95
CA ILE A 219 -11.02 -53.02 -36.15
C ILE A 219 -11.69 -54.13 -36.98
N ASP A 220 -12.91 -53.88 -37.50
CA ASP A 220 -13.69 -54.91 -38.20
C ASP A 220 -12.95 -55.45 -39.45
N THR A 221 -12.21 -54.60 -40.17
CA THR A 221 -11.47 -54.98 -41.38
C THR A 221 -10.23 -55.84 -41.09
N GLU A 222 -9.30 -55.31 -40.28
CA GLU A 222 -8.01 -55.97 -40.02
C GLU A 222 -8.19 -57.21 -39.13
N PHE A 223 -9.15 -57.18 -38.20
CA PHE A 223 -9.42 -58.29 -37.30
C PHE A 223 -10.06 -59.47 -38.04
N SER A 224 -10.95 -59.23 -39.01
CA SER A 224 -11.54 -60.28 -39.84
C SER A 224 -10.49 -61.01 -40.70
N GLU A 225 -9.48 -60.29 -41.22
CA GLU A 225 -8.39 -60.90 -41.99
C GLU A 225 -7.44 -61.74 -41.11
N ALA A 226 -7.15 -61.28 -39.88
CA ALA A 226 -6.40 -62.05 -38.89
C ALA A 226 -7.17 -63.32 -38.44
N MET A 227 -8.48 -63.18 -38.23
CA MET A 227 -9.41 -64.26 -37.89
C MET A 227 -9.39 -65.40 -38.91
N GLN A 228 -9.52 -65.08 -40.20
CA GLN A 228 -9.50 -66.09 -41.27
C GLN A 228 -8.21 -66.91 -41.29
N LYS A 229 -7.06 -66.28 -41.01
CA LYS A 229 -5.75 -66.96 -40.97
C LYS A 229 -5.59 -67.86 -39.74
N MET A 230 -6.27 -67.54 -38.63
CA MET A 230 -6.15 -68.28 -37.36
C MET A 230 -7.14 -69.46 -37.25
N LEU A 231 -8.33 -69.37 -37.87
CA LEU A 231 -9.37 -70.41 -37.83
C LEU A 231 -9.02 -71.71 -38.58
N LEU A 232 -7.92 -71.74 -39.34
CA LEU A 232 -7.48 -72.89 -40.13
C LEU A 232 -6.81 -74.01 -39.30
N ARG A 233 -6.74 -73.91 -37.97
CA ARG A 233 -6.23 -74.97 -37.08
C ARG A 233 -7.14 -75.18 -35.85
N PRO A 234 -7.68 -76.38 -35.61
CA PRO A 234 -8.71 -76.61 -34.58
C PRO A 234 -8.19 -76.51 -33.13
N GLU A 235 -6.88 -76.56 -32.92
CA GLU A 235 -6.25 -76.55 -31.58
C GLU A 235 -6.36 -75.20 -30.85
N TYR A 236 -6.60 -74.09 -31.57
CA TYR A 236 -6.53 -72.75 -31.00
C TYR A 236 -7.86 -72.20 -30.45
N ALA A 237 -8.97 -72.93 -30.59
CA ALA A 237 -10.32 -72.43 -30.26
C ALA A 237 -10.52 -71.96 -28.80
N ARG A 238 -9.84 -72.57 -27.82
CA ARG A 238 -9.92 -72.13 -26.41
C ARG A 238 -9.09 -70.88 -26.14
N ALA A 239 -7.86 -70.83 -26.65
CA ALA A 239 -7.00 -69.66 -26.55
C ALA A 239 -7.64 -68.45 -27.26
N PHE A 240 -8.32 -68.70 -28.39
CA PHE A 240 -9.08 -67.72 -29.14
C PHE A 240 -10.15 -67.02 -28.28
N ASN A 241 -11.05 -67.77 -27.64
CA ASN A 241 -12.12 -67.17 -26.81
C ASN A 241 -11.57 -66.33 -25.63
N GLN A 242 -10.45 -66.75 -25.02
CA GLN A 242 -9.80 -65.98 -23.95
C GLN A 242 -9.04 -64.74 -24.47
N VAL A 243 -8.54 -64.76 -25.71
CA VAL A 243 -8.01 -63.56 -26.37
C VAL A 243 -9.14 -62.57 -26.66
N MET A 244 -10.28 -63.04 -27.15
CA MET A 244 -11.44 -62.21 -27.51
C MET A 244 -11.98 -61.39 -26.33
N ASP A 245 -12.23 -62.03 -25.19
CA ASP A 245 -12.80 -61.36 -24.01
C ASP A 245 -11.86 -60.26 -23.47
N VAL A 246 -10.56 -60.57 -23.38
CA VAL A 246 -9.52 -59.61 -22.95
C VAL A 246 -9.36 -58.45 -23.94
N LEU A 247 -9.47 -58.69 -25.25
CA LEU A 247 -9.42 -57.62 -26.25
C LEU A 247 -10.66 -56.72 -26.18
N GLN A 248 -11.87 -57.30 -26.09
CA GLN A 248 -13.11 -56.52 -26.03
C GLN A 248 -13.16 -55.59 -24.80
N GLN A 249 -12.71 -56.05 -23.64
CA GLN A 249 -12.71 -55.23 -22.42
C GLN A 249 -11.63 -54.15 -22.40
N ASN A 250 -10.41 -54.45 -22.89
CA ASN A 250 -9.27 -53.54 -22.75
C ASN A 250 -9.04 -52.61 -23.95
N VAL A 251 -9.32 -53.04 -25.17
CA VAL A 251 -9.06 -52.22 -26.37
C VAL A 251 -10.04 -51.05 -26.44
N VAL A 252 -11.33 -51.30 -26.20
CA VAL A 252 -12.37 -50.24 -26.23
C VAL A 252 -12.12 -49.18 -25.16
N THR A 253 -11.76 -49.59 -23.95
CA THR A 253 -11.53 -48.68 -22.81
C THR A 253 -10.23 -47.89 -22.96
N THR A 254 -9.14 -48.52 -23.39
CA THR A 254 -7.85 -47.84 -23.61
C THR A 254 -7.92 -46.87 -24.78
N LEU A 255 -8.61 -47.22 -25.88
CA LEU A 255 -8.79 -46.31 -27.01
C LEU A 255 -9.71 -45.13 -26.70
N ALA A 256 -10.77 -45.33 -25.92
CA ALA A 256 -11.62 -44.22 -25.45
C ALA A 256 -10.86 -43.25 -24.53
N ALA A 257 -9.93 -43.76 -23.72
CA ALA A 257 -9.06 -42.92 -22.89
C ALA A 257 -8.02 -42.15 -23.73
N GLU A 258 -7.38 -42.80 -24.70
CA GLU A 258 -6.34 -42.16 -25.52
C GLU A 258 -6.93 -41.18 -26.55
N ALA A 259 -8.11 -41.46 -27.11
CA ALA A 259 -8.84 -40.52 -27.96
C ALA A 259 -9.29 -39.24 -27.21
N ASN A 260 -9.51 -39.32 -25.90
CA ASN A 260 -9.76 -38.14 -25.05
C ASN A 260 -8.47 -37.37 -24.69
N ARG A 261 -7.29 -38.00 -24.77
CA ARG A 261 -6.00 -37.36 -24.51
C ARG A 261 -5.43 -36.68 -25.74
N VAL A 262 -5.54 -37.31 -26.91
CA VAL A 262 -5.02 -36.78 -28.17
C VAL A 262 -6.04 -35.83 -28.79
N ASN A 263 -5.96 -34.57 -28.39
CA ASN A 263 -6.82 -33.48 -28.83
C ASN A 263 -6.79 -33.31 -30.37
N VAL A 264 -7.84 -33.82 -31.04
CA VAL A 264 -8.18 -33.65 -32.47
C VAL A 264 -7.00 -33.84 -33.45
N TYR A 265 -6.72 -35.10 -33.83
CA TYR A 265 -5.85 -35.42 -34.96
C TYR A 265 -6.50 -36.34 -36.01
N ASN A 266 -5.93 -36.25 -37.21
CA ASN A 266 -6.41 -36.85 -38.46
C ASN A 266 -6.70 -38.36 -38.32
N ALA A 267 -7.83 -38.81 -38.91
CA ALA A 267 -8.24 -40.21 -39.05
C ALA A 267 -7.10 -41.17 -39.43
N THR A 268 -6.19 -40.69 -40.28
CA THR A 268 -5.04 -41.42 -40.80
C THR A 268 -4.03 -41.82 -39.70
N ASP A 269 -3.87 -40.99 -38.66
CA ASP A 269 -2.84 -41.20 -37.63
C ASP A 269 -3.35 -42.08 -36.48
N VAL A 270 -4.65 -42.05 -36.20
CA VAL A 270 -5.33 -43.03 -35.34
C VAL A 270 -5.19 -44.43 -35.93
N LYS A 271 -5.46 -44.59 -37.24
CA LYS A 271 -5.30 -45.88 -37.96
C LYS A 271 -3.87 -46.44 -37.87
N LYS A 272 -2.84 -45.61 -38.09
CA LYS A 272 -1.43 -46.03 -37.96
C LYS A 272 -1.06 -46.45 -36.54
N THR A 273 -1.54 -45.72 -35.54
CA THR A 273 -1.22 -45.98 -34.12
C THR A 273 -1.82 -47.32 -33.66
N LEU A 274 -3.07 -47.59 -34.05
CA LEU A 274 -3.75 -48.88 -33.84
C LEU A 274 -3.00 -50.07 -34.45
N GLN A 275 -2.57 -49.94 -35.71
CA GLN A 275 -1.82 -51.01 -36.40
C GLN A 275 -0.50 -51.33 -35.67
N LYS A 276 0.18 -50.32 -35.10
CA LYS A 276 1.42 -50.53 -34.35
C LYS A 276 1.20 -51.26 -33.03
N THR A 277 0.27 -50.81 -32.20
CA THR A 277 0.04 -51.40 -30.86
C THR A 277 -0.44 -52.86 -30.93
N HIS A 278 -1.19 -53.23 -31.98
CA HIS A 278 -1.62 -54.61 -32.19
C HIS A 278 -0.44 -55.56 -32.52
N LEU A 279 0.55 -55.09 -33.30
CA LEU A 279 1.72 -55.89 -33.68
C LEU A 279 2.58 -56.27 -32.47
N ASP A 280 2.82 -55.31 -31.56
CA ASP A 280 3.64 -55.52 -30.36
C ASP A 280 2.98 -56.55 -29.40
N PHE A 281 1.66 -56.48 -29.24
CA PHE A 281 0.90 -57.41 -28.38
C PHE A 281 0.94 -58.86 -28.91
N ALA A 282 0.77 -59.04 -30.21
CA ALA A 282 0.84 -60.36 -30.85
C ALA A 282 2.20 -61.03 -30.65
N GLN A 283 3.29 -60.28 -30.79
CA GLN A 283 4.66 -60.77 -30.56
C GLN A 283 4.91 -61.16 -29.10
N GLN A 284 4.41 -60.37 -28.14
CA GLN A 284 4.61 -60.63 -26.72
C GLN A 284 3.88 -61.91 -26.26
N LYS A 285 2.65 -62.15 -26.73
CA LYS A 285 1.86 -63.33 -26.37
C LYS A 285 2.40 -64.62 -26.99
N ALA A 286 2.93 -64.56 -28.21
CA ALA A 286 3.58 -65.70 -28.86
C ALA A 286 4.77 -66.25 -28.05
N LYS A 287 5.60 -65.37 -27.47
CA LYS A 287 6.70 -65.78 -26.57
C LYS A 287 6.22 -66.55 -25.34
N GLN A 288 5.10 -66.14 -24.73
CA GLN A 288 4.58 -66.78 -23.51
C GLN A 288 4.06 -68.19 -23.77
N GLN A 289 3.36 -68.43 -24.89
CA GLN A 289 2.86 -69.77 -25.22
C GLN A 289 3.96 -70.80 -25.46
N VAL A 290 5.02 -70.42 -26.19
CA VAL A 290 6.19 -71.30 -26.41
C VAL A 290 6.82 -71.74 -25.08
N GLN A 291 6.88 -70.82 -24.10
CA GLN A 291 7.44 -71.10 -22.78
C GLN A 291 6.55 -71.99 -21.91
N GLN A 292 5.22 -71.94 -22.06
CA GLN A 292 4.29 -72.85 -21.37
C GLN A 292 4.37 -74.29 -21.90
N GLN A 293 4.34 -74.48 -23.23
CA GLN A 293 4.41 -75.83 -23.83
C GLN A 293 5.69 -76.59 -23.45
N TRP A 294 6.81 -75.89 -23.28
CA TRP A 294 8.06 -76.48 -22.81
C TRP A 294 7.98 -77.04 -21.39
N GLN A 295 7.17 -76.43 -20.51
CA GLN A 295 6.96 -76.92 -19.14
C GLN A 295 6.01 -78.13 -19.11
N GLU A 296 4.96 -78.13 -19.93
CA GLU A 296 3.98 -79.23 -19.98
C GLU A 296 4.61 -80.52 -20.52
N ALA A 297 5.40 -80.45 -21.59
CA ALA A 297 6.12 -81.60 -22.14
C ALA A 297 7.02 -82.30 -21.10
N LYS A 298 7.68 -81.51 -20.26
CA LYS A 298 8.55 -82.01 -19.18
C LYS A 298 7.77 -82.68 -18.03
N LEU A 299 6.52 -82.28 -17.81
CA LEU A 299 5.65 -82.87 -16.79
C LEU A 299 5.10 -84.24 -17.21
N ASP A 300 4.83 -84.43 -18.51
CA ASP A 300 4.31 -85.69 -19.02
C ASP A 300 5.36 -86.81 -19.11
N GLU A 301 6.64 -86.51 -19.33
CA GLU A 301 7.73 -87.50 -19.16
C GLU A 301 7.74 -88.11 -17.74
N LEU A 302 7.63 -87.25 -16.71
CA LEU A 302 7.59 -87.68 -15.31
C LEU A 302 6.39 -88.58 -15.02
N ARG A 303 5.21 -88.25 -15.56
CA ARG A 303 3.98 -89.05 -15.40
C ARG A 303 4.08 -90.42 -16.05
N GLN A 304 4.77 -90.55 -17.18
CA GLN A 304 4.99 -91.85 -17.82
C GLN A 304 5.90 -92.76 -16.98
N MET A 305 6.92 -92.20 -16.30
CA MET A 305 7.72 -92.98 -15.35
C MET A 305 6.88 -93.51 -14.18
N THR A 306 6.00 -92.69 -13.60
CA THR A 306 5.17 -93.10 -12.46
C THR A 306 4.19 -94.24 -12.83
N ARG A 307 3.56 -94.20 -14.01
CA ARG A 307 2.62 -95.27 -14.42
C ARG A 307 3.29 -96.64 -14.53
N LYS A 308 4.53 -96.69 -15.03
CA LYS A 308 5.32 -97.93 -15.13
C LYS A 308 5.65 -98.55 -13.76
N MET A 309 5.68 -97.77 -12.68
CA MET A 309 5.84 -98.30 -11.33
C MET A 309 4.54 -98.94 -10.82
N ASN A 310 3.40 -98.26 -10.91
CA ASN A 310 2.13 -98.79 -10.39
C ASN A 310 1.67 -100.08 -11.09
N GLU A 311 1.97 -100.26 -12.38
CA GLU A 311 1.65 -101.51 -13.10
C GLU A 311 2.41 -102.74 -12.57
N MET A 312 3.55 -102.54 -11.89
CA MET A 312 4.27 -103.64 -11.22
C MET A 312 3.63 -104.04 -9.88
N GLU A 313 3.02 -103.10 -9.15
CA GLU A 313 2.42 -103.37 -7.84
C GLU A 313 1.07 -104.11 -7.94
N VAL A 314 0.22 -103.74 -8.92
CA VAL A 314 -1.15 -104.30 -9.03
C VAL A 314 -1.16 -105.82 -9.29
N LYS A 315 -0.15 -106.35 -9.99
CA LYS A 315 -0.02 -107.79 -10.24
C LYS A 315 0.17 -108.65 -8.97
N VAL A 316 0.55 -108.05 -7.84
CA VAL A 316 0.83 -108.77 -6.59
C VAL A 316 -0.45 -109.06 -5.78
N PHE A 317 -1.58 -108.39 -6.10
CA PHE A 317 -2.73 -108.32 -5.19
C PHE A 317 -3.94 -109.21 -5.56
N GLN A 318 -3.98 -109.84 -6.75
CA GLN A 318 -5.22 -110.47 -7.28
C GLN A 318 -5.48 -111.95 -6.89
N ASP A 319 -4.57 -112.62 -6.18
CA ASP A 319 -4.56 -114.11 -6.09
C ASP A 319 -5.35 -114.78 -4.91
N ASN A 320 -6.36 -114.18 -4.24
CA ASN A 320 -6.61 -114.55 -2.81
C ASN A 320 -8.01 -114.50 -2.08
N LEU A 321 -9.22 -114.72 -2.65
CA LEU A 321 -10.51 -114.67 -1.86
C LEU A 321 -11.68 -115.66 -2.25
N PRO A 322 -12.52 -116.15 -1.29
CA PRO A 322 -13.68 -117.07 -1.53
C PRO A 322 -15.11 -116.59 -1.09
N THR A 323 -16.17 -117.42 -1.29
CA THR A 323 -17.65 -117.09 -1.37
C THR A 323 -18.64 -118.00 -0.58
N ASN A 324 -19.96 -117.63 -0.43
CA ASN A 324 -21.08 -118.54 -0.02
C ASN A 324 -22.54 -117.99 -0.25
N ASP A 325 -23.60 -118.84 -0.24
CA ASP A 325 -24.99 -118.62 -0.77
C ASP A 325 -26.22 -118.90 0.17
N ASP A 326 -27.45 -118.76 -0.37
CA ASP A 326 -28.82 -119.32 -0.05
C ASP A 326 -29.80 -118.67 0.99
N GLU A 327 -31.12 -118.98 1.03
CA GLU A 327 -32.30 -118.84 0.09
C GLU A 327 -33.62 -119.29 0.86
N THR A 328 -34.81 -118.68 0.74
CA THR A 328 -36.05 -119.22 0.06
C THR A 328 -37.39 -118.67 0.66
N THR A 329 -38.49 -118.79 -0.12
CA THR A 329 -39.93 -118.67 0.28
C THR A 329 -40.69 -119.93 -0.21
N PRO A 330 -41.97 -120.22 0.17
CA PRO A 330 -43.16 -119.72 -0.59
C PRO A 330 -44.46 -119.69 0.31
N LYS A 331 -45.75 -119.66 -0.10
CA LYS A 331 -46.49 -119.52 -1.40
C LYS A 331 -47.87 -118.83 -1.20
N ALA A 332 -48.87 -119.11 -2.06
CA ALA A 332 -50.14 -118.40 -2.26
C ALA A 332 -51.43 -119.13 -1.82
N ALA A 333 -52.41 -118.36 -1.33
CA ALA A 333 -53.84 -118.40 -1.70
C ALA A 333 -54.52 -117.08 -1.23
#